data_AF-A0A1A8QI91-F1
#
_entry.id   AF-A0A1A8QI91-F1
#
_cell.length_a   1.000
_cell.length_b   1.000
_cell.length_c   1.000
_cell.angle_alpha   90.00
_cell.angle_beta   90.00
_cell.angle_gamma   90.00
#
_symmetry.space_group_name_H-M   'P 1'
#
loop_
_entity.id
_entity.type
_entity.pdbx_description
1 polymer ?
#
loop_
_entity_poly.entity_id
_entity_poly.type
_entity_poly.pdbx_seq_one_letter_code
_entity_poly.pdbx_strand_id
1 'polypeptide(L)'
;RSFENASLTHHLEVMDELVRRDKNHPSVVMWSVANEPAAEMPPAGLYFQMLIKHTKVLDPTRPVTFITDSNYARDKGAPYVDVICVNSYFSWYHDPGHLEVIQIQLNTQFENWYGKYQKPIIQSEYGADAAPGFHSDPPVMFTEEYQKLVLRDYHSVFDQKRKLYVVGELIWNFADFMTTQGVTRMVGNKKGIFTRQRQPKEAAFILKERYWRLANETGRLPLWTKYPCSH
;
A
#
# COMPACT_ATOMS: atom_id res chain seq x y z
N ARG A 1 -13.36 -10.81 15.56
CA ARG A 1 -12.42 -9.65 15.44
C ARG A 1 -12.30 -9.06 16.83
N SER A 2 -11.11 -9.00 17.42
CA SER A 2 -10.95 -8.77 18.86
C SER A 2 -10.35 -7.41 19.15
N PHE A 3 -11.20 -6.47 19.60
CA PHE A 3 -10.78 -5.20 20.22
C PHE A 3 -10.93 -5.26 21.75
N GLU A 4 -10.92 -6.47 22.32
CA GLU A 4 -11.06 -6.69 23.75
C GLU A 4 -9.80 -6.29 24.52
N ASN A 5 -9.93 -6.02 25.82
CA ASN A 5 -8.82 -5.56 26.67
C ASN A 5 -7.62 -6.52 26.64
N ALA A 6 -7.85 -7.83 26.67
CA ALA A 6 -6.76 -8.81 26.59
C ALA A 6 -5.97 -8.69 25.28
N SER A 7 -6.66 -8.51 24.16
CA SER A 7 -6.02 -8.30 22.85
C SER A 7 -5.33 -6.95 22.74
N LEU A 8 -5.83 -5.90 23.41
CA LEU A 8 -5.14 -4.62 23.48
C LEU A 8 -3.85 -4.73 24.29
N THR A 9 -3.90 -5.30 25.49
CA THR A 9 -2.72 -5.49 26.34
C THR A 9 -1.62 -6.24 25.60
N HIS A 10 -1.97 -7.36 24.96
CA HIS A 10 -0.99 -8.13 24.20
C HIS A 10 -0.41 -7.35 23.01
N HIS A 11 -1.22 -6.55 22.32
CA HIS A 11 -0.73 -5.73 21.21
C HIS A 11 0.25 -4.65 21.68
N LEU A 12 0.02 -4.05 22.85
CA LEU A 12 0.97 -3.11 23.45
C LEU A 12 2.32 -3.78 23.74
N GLU A 13 2.31 -5.01 24.28
CA GLU A 13 3.53 -5.80 24.52
C GLU A 13 4.28 -6.10 23.22
N VAL A 14 3.57 -6.48 22.16
CA VAL A 14 4.18 -6.74 20.84
C VAL A 14 4.81 -5.47 20.27
N MET A 15 4.17 -4.31 20.45
CA MET A 15 4.77 -3.02 20.05
C MET A 15 6.00 -2.67 20.87
N ASP A 16 6.02 -2.98 22.17
CA ASP A 16 7.22 -2.84 23.01
C ASP A 16 8.38 -3.66 22.46
N GLU A 17 8.14 -4.92 22.10
CA GLU A 17 9.15 -5.81 21.54
C GLU A 17 9.66 -5.34 20.18
N LEU A 18 8.76 -4.97 19.28
CA LEU A 18 9.09 -4.51 17.93
C LEU A 18 9.97 -3.26 17.99
N VAL A 19 9.54 -2.22 18.73
CA VAL A 19 10.29 -0.97 18.83
C VAL A 19 11.61 -1.20 19.56
N ARG A 20 11.62 -1.96 20.66
CA ARG A 20 12.86 -2.27 21.39
C ARG A 20 13.90 -2.94 20.51
N ARG A 21 13.48 -3.87 19.66
CA ARG A 21 14.35 -4.59 18.72
C ARG A 21 14.91 -3.67 17.65
N ASP A 22 14.05 -2.84 17.05
CA ASP A 22 14.37 -2.19 15.77
C ASP A 22 14.67 -0.68 15.85
N LYS A 23 14.51 -0.03 17.02
CA LYS A 23 14.64 1.44 17.20
C LYS A 23 15.93 2.07 16.69
N ASN A 24 17.04 1.32 16.67
CA ASN A 24 18.35 1.82 16.25
C ASN A 24 18.63 1.66 14.75
N HIS A 25 17.67 1.15 13.96
CA HIS A 25 17.82 1.05 12.51
C HIS A 25 17.46 2.36 11.81
N PRO A 26 18.41 3.03 11.12
CA PRO A 26 18.11 4.27 10.38
C PRO A 26 17.26 4.02 9.13
N SER A 27 17.19 2.76 8.65
CA SER A 27 16.32 2.35 7.55
C SER A 27 14.84 2.28 7.95
N VAL A 28 14.53 2.13 9.24
CA VAL A 28 13.16 2.22 9.75
C VAL A 28 12.82 3.70 9.86
N VAL A 29 11.79 4.13 9.14
CA VAL A 29 11.39 5.55 9.06
C VAL A 29 9.99 5.81 9.62
N MET A 30 9.21 4.76 9.88
CA MET A 30 7.83 4.84 10.37
C MET A 30 7.41 3.51 10.99
N TRP A 31 6.58 3.54 12.03
CA TRP A 31 5.99 2.34 12.64
C TRP A 31 4.57 2.12 12.14
N SER A 32 4.27 0.92 11.65
CA SER A 32 2.91 0.50 11.32
C SER A 32 2.40 -0.47 12.39
N VAL A 33 1.25 -0.17 13.01
CA VAL A 33 0.72 -0.96 14.12
C VAL A 33 -0.31 -2.01 13.69
N ALA A 34 -0.86 -1.93 12.47
CA ALA A 34 -1.83 -2.92 11.97
C ALA A 34 -1.98 -2.85 10.45
N ASN A 35 -2.57 -3.89 9.86
CA ASN A 35 -2.97 -3.95 8.47
C ASN A 35 -4.43 -4.37 8.33
N GLU A 36 -5.23 -3.58 7.62
CA GLU A 36 -6.66 -3.80 7.34
C GLU A 36 -7.48 -4.24 8.57
N PRO A 37 -7.34 -3.54 9.72
CA PRO A 37 -8.18 -3.84 10.86
C PRO A 37 -9.63 -3.45 10.56
N ALA A 38 -10.57 -3.93 11.35
CA ALA A 38 -11.96 -3.46 11.29
C ALA A 38 -12.11 -2.05 11.90
N ALA A 39 -11.44 -1.07 11.29
CA ALA A 39 -11.29 0.30 11.78
C ALA A 39 -12.62 1.04 11.86
N GLU A 40 -13.66 0.60 11.16
CA GLU A 40 -15.00 1.19 11.22
C GLU A 40 -15.79 0.79 12.48
N MET A 41 -15.37 -0.26 13.21
CA MET A 41 -16.07 -0.72 14.41
C MET A 41 -15.97 0.32 15.55
N PRO A 42 -17.04 0.54 16.33
CA PRO A 42 -17.03 1.48 17.45
C PRO A 42 -15.81 1.38 18.41
N PRO A 43 -15.41 0.17 18.89
CA PRO A 43 -14.25 0.06 19.79
C PRO A 43 -12.89 0.35 19.13
N ALA A 44 -12.79 0.34 17.80
CA ALA A 44 -11.52 0.49 17.10
C ALA A 44 -10.86 1.86 17.35
N GLY A 45 -11.67 2.92 17.51
CA GLY A 45 -11.16 4.26 17.76
C GLY A 45 -10.32 4.36 19.04
N LEU A 46 -10.86 3.89 20.17
CA LEU A 46 -10.14 3.89 21.45
C LEU A 46 -8.93 2.95 21.39
N TYR A 47 -9.09 1.77 20.78
CA TYR A 47 -8.02 0.79 20.63
C TYR A 47 -6.80 1.40 19.90
N PHE A 48 -7.02 1.99 18.72
CA PHE A 48 -5.94 2.59 17.94
C PHE A 48 -5.40 3.88 18.54
N GLN A 49 -6.23 4.67 19.23
CA GLN A 49 -5.75 5.82 19.99
C GLN A 49 -4.72 5.39 21.04
N MET A 50 -5.02 4.35 21.82
CA MET A 50 -4.11 3.85 22.87
C MET A 50 -2.84 3.26 22.25
N LEU A 51 -2.98 2.42 21.23
CA LEU A 51 -1.85 1.76 20.58
C LEU A 51 -0.89 2.75 19.92
N ILE A 52 -1.41 3.72 19.16
CA ILE A 52 -0.58 4.74 18.50
C ILE A 52 0.09 5.64 19.52
N LYS A 53 -0.64 6.05 20.57
CA LYS A 53 -0.05 6.84 21.67
C LYS A 53 1.08 6.09 22.35
N HIS A 54 0.89 4.80 22.64
CA HIS A 54 1.91 3.95 23.26
C HIS A 54 3.17 3.84 22.40
N THR A 55 3.02 3.52 21.11
CA THR A 55 4.16 3.43 20.17
C THR A 55 4.95 4.74 20.10
N LYS A 56 4.28 5.89 20.11
CA LYS A 56 4.93 7.22 20.14
C LYS A 56 5.71 7.50 21.43
N VAL A 57 5.27 6.93 22.57
CA VAL A 57 6.00 7.04 23.84
C VAL A 57 7.28 6.19 23.79
N LEU A 58 7.23 5.02 23.14
CA LEU A 58 8.40 4.15 22.99
C LEU A 58 9.47 4.75 22.04
N ASP A 59 9.03 5.38 20.95
CA ASP A 59 9.91 6.04 19.99
C ASP A 59 9.30 7.37 19.51
N PRO A 60 9.68 8.50 20.12
CA PRO A 60 9.20 9.81 19.70
C PRO A 60 9.88 10.33 18.43
N THR A 61 10.85 9.60 17.86
CA THR A 61 11.65 10.07 16.71
C THR A 61 11.03 9.75 15.35
N ARG A 62 10.00 8.91 15.31
CA ARG A 62 9.38 8.41 14.07
C ARG A 62 7.86 8.53 14.07
N PRO A 63 7.24 8.78 12.91
CA PRO A 63 5.79 8.75 12.78
C PRO A 63 5.21 7.34 13.00
N VAL A 64 3.92 7.30 13.33
CA VAL A 64 3.15 6.07 13.52
C VAL A 64 1.92 6.06 12.61
N THR A 65 1.64 4.91 12.01
CA THR A 65 0.50 4.67 11.12
C THR A 65 -0.13 3.30 11.38
N PHE A 66 -1.25 3.03 10.72
CA PHE A 66 -1.72 1.68 10.39
C PHE A 66 -2.26 1.72 8.95
N ILE A 67 -2.31 0.56 8.31
CA ILE A 67 -2.80 0.43 6.93
C ILE A 67 -4.29 0.14 6.94
N THR A 68 -5.08 0.93 6.20
CA THR A 68 -6.55 0.82 6.15
C THR A 68 -7.06 0.50 4.75
N ASP A 69 -8.10 -0.34 4.68
CA ASP A 69 -8.98 -0.57 3.52
C ASP A 69 -10.40 0.00 3.75
N SER A 70 -10.60 0.71 4.86
CA SER A 70 -11.91 1.20 5.29
C SER A 70 -12.37 2.44 4.54
N ASN A 71 -13.66 2.76 4.63
CA ASN A 71 -14.17 4.02 4.09
C ASN A 71 -13.67 5.22 4.93
N TYR A 72 -13.14 6.24 4.27
CA TYR A 72 -12.61 7.46 4.89
C TYR A 72 -13.56 8.10 5.92
N ALA A 73 -14.88 8.05 5.68
CA ALA A 73 -15.88 8.66 6.52
C ALA A 73 -16.08 7.90 7.84
N ARG A 74 -15.86 6.58 7.83
CA ARG A 74 -16.21 5.66 8.93
C ARG A 74 -15.01 5.16 9.71
N ASP A 75 -13.80 5.25 9.16
CA ASP A 75 -12.57 4.85 9.85
C ASP A 75 -12.40 5.60 11.18
N LYS A 76 -12.37 4.84 12.29
CA LYS A 76 -12.25 5.37 13.65
C LYS A 76 -10.80 5.52 14.10
N GLY A 77 -9.84 4.88 13.42
CA GLY A 77 -8.41 4.93 13.75
C GLY A 77 -7.67 6.06 13.02
N ALA A 78 -8.12 6.44 11.83
CA ALA A 78 -7.51 7.47 10.99
C ALA A 78 -7.26 8.85 11.65
N PRO A 79 -8.08 9.34 12.60
CA PRO A 79 -7.75 10.55 13.34
C PRO A 79 -6.39 10.52 14.07
N TYR A 80 -5.89 9.34 14.43
CA TYR A 80 -4.72 9.20 15.33
C TYR A 80 -3.38 8.98 14.62
N VAL A 81 -3.38 8.53 13.36
CA VAL A 81 -2.15 8.28 12.60
C VAL A 81 -1.44 9.58 12.19
N ASP A 82 -0.14 9.56 11.97
CA ASP A 82 0.61 10.71 11.43
C ASP A 82 0.54 10.76 9.90
N VAL A 83 0.53 9.59 9.26
CA VAL A 83 0.46 9.39 7.81
C VAL A 83 -0.64 8.39 7.53
N ILE A 84 -1.48 8.65 6.53
CA ILE A 84 -2.56 7.75 6.14
C ILE A 84 -2.02 6.75 5.12
N CYS A 85 -2.12 5.46 5.40
CA CYS A 85 -1.76 4.40 4.47
C CYS A 85 -3.05 3.70 4.00
N VAL A 86 -3.38 3.81 2.72
CA VAL A 86 -4.62 3.25 2.17
C VAL A 86 -4.32 2.13 1.18
N ASN A 87 -5.01 1.02 1.37
CA ASN A 87 -5.08 -0.08 0.42
C ASN A 87 -6.31 0.08 -0.47
N SER A 88 -6.12 -0.02 -1.79
CA SER A 88 -7.25 -0.02 -2.72
C SER A 88 -6.94 -0.84 -3.96
N TYR A 89 -7.95 -1.57 -4.42
CA TYR A 89 -7.87 -2.54 -5.51
C TYR A 89 -9.01 -2.35 -6.51
N PHE A 90 -9.19 -1.10 -6.96
CA PHE A 90 -10.07 -0.75 -8.08
C PHE A 90 -9.75 -1.55 -9.33
N SER A 91 -10.78 -1.90 -10.10
CA SER A 91 -10.79 -2.85 -11.22
C SER A 91 -10.50 -4.32 -10.87
N TRP A 92 -10.12 -4.61 -9.62
CA TRP A 92 -9.78 -5.97 -9.18
C TRP A 92 -10.79 -6.55 -8.20
N TYR A 93 -10.85 -5.98 -6.98
CA TYR A 93 -11.83 -6.39 -5.96
C TYR A 93 -13.12 -5.55 -6.02
N HIS A 94 -13.02 -4.33 -6.55
CA HIS A 94 -14.16 -3.46 -6.81
C HIS A 94 -14.25 -3.23 -8.32
N ASP A 95 -15.43 -3.46 -8.91
CA ASP A 95 -15.68 -3.34 -10.35
C ASP A 95 -14.71 -4.20 -11.21
N PRO A 96 -14.69 -5.53 -11.00
CA PRO A 96 -13.70 -6.42 -11.61
C PRO A 96 -13.69 -6.32 -13.14
N GLY A 97 -12.52 -6.06 -13.73
CA GLY A 97 -12.35 -5.94 -15.18
C GLY A 97 -12.50 -4.53 -15.74
N HIS A 98 -13.06 -3.60 -14.97
CA HIS A 98 -13.32 -2.22 -15.40
C HIS A 98 -12.12 -1.30 -15.14
N LEU A 99 -11.16 -1.25 -16.07
CA LEU A 99 -9.95 -0.41 -15.96
C LEU A 99 -10.30 1.09 -15.95
N GLU A 100 -11.35 1.48 -16.68
CA GLU A 100 -11.79 2.87 -16.84
C GLU A 100 -12.22 3.52 -15.52
N VAL A 101 -12.56 2.74 -14.50
CA VAL A 101 -12.99 3.27 -13.20
C VAL A 101 -11.82 3.66 -12.30
N ILE A 102 -10.60 3.12 -12.54
CA ILE A 102 -9.45 3.28 -11.65
C ILE A 102 -9.16 4.75 -11.40
N GLN A 103 -9.04 5.54 -12.47
CA GLN A 103 -8.65 6.94 -12.36
C GLN A 103 -9.71 7.77 -11.61
N ILE A 104 -11.00 7.49 -11.85
CA ILE A 104 -12.12 8.20 -11.22
C ILE A 104 -12.18 7.87 -9.72
N GLN A 105 -12.17 6.58 -9.39
CA GLN A 105 -12.31 6.11 -8.02
C GLN A 105 -11.11 6.46 -7.15
N LEU A 106 -9.90 6.37 -7.71
CA LEU A 106 -8.66 6.71 -6.99
C LEU A 106 -8.52 8.21 -6.74
N ASN A 107 -8.89 9.06 -7.71
CA ASN A 107 -8.96 10.51 -7.46
C ASN A 107 -9.94 10.84 -6.33
N THR A 108 -11.13 10.25 -6.39
CA THR A 108 -12.18 10.42 -5.38
C THR A 108 -11.70 9.95 -4.00
N GLN A 109 -11.03 8.80 -3.93
CA GLN A 109 -10.44 8.28 -2.70
C GLN A 109 -9.46 9.29 -2.10
N PHE A 110 -8.49 9.76 -2.89
CA PHE A 110 -7.48 10.69 -2.41
C PHE A 110 -8.06 12.02 -1.97
N GLU A 111 -9.04 12.57 -2.68
CA GLU A 111 -9.71 13.82 -2.33
C GLU A 111 -10.51 13.70 -1.03
N ASN A 112 -11.22 12.59 -0.85
CA ASN A 112 -11.99 12.35 0.36
C ASN A 112 -11.10 12.17 1.60
N TRP A 113 -10.06 11.34 1.49
CA TRP A 113 -9.11 11.12 2.58
C TRP A 113 -8.38 12.40 2.96
N TYR A 114 -7.82 13.12 1.97
CA TYR A 114 -7.11 14.35 2.24
C TYR A 114 -8.05 15.45 2.74
N GLY A 115 -9.21 15.62 2.10
CA GLY A 115 -10.21 16.61 2.48
C GLY A 115 -10.63 16.50 3.95
N LYS A 116 -10.85 15.27 4.44
CA LYS A 116 -11.27 15.03 5.83
C LYS A 116 -10.15 15.14 6.86
N TYR A 117 -8.96 14.62 6.57
CA TYR A 117 -7.91 14.45 7.59
C TYR A 117 -6.72 15.38 7.44
N GLN A 118 -6.49 15.96 6.25
CA GLN A 118 -5.39 16.90 5.97
C GLN A 118 -4.00 16.35 6.34
N LYS A 119 -3.77 15.05 6.11
CA LYS A 119 -2.51 14.34 6.38
C LYS A 119 -1.88 13.80 5.09
N PRO A 120 -0.55 13.61 5.06
CA PRO A 120 0.11 12.93 3.95
C PRO A 120 -0.47 11.51 3.75
N ILE A 121 -0.54 11.08 2.49
CA ILE A 121 -1.11 9.79 2.11
C ILE A 121 -0.04 8.92 1.44
N ILE A 122 0.00 7.64 1.80
CA ILE A 122 0.75 6.60 1.09
C ILE A 122 -0.29 5.62 0.52
N GLN A 123 -0.20 5.34 -0.78
CA GLN A 123 -0.88 4.16 -1.33
C GLN A 123 -0.05 2.94 -0.92
N SER A 124 -0.49 2.23 0.11
CA SER A 124 0.28 1.15 0.73
C SER A 124 0.14 -0.18 0.00
N GLU A 125 -0.97 -0.39 -0.70
CA GLU A 125 -1.16 -1.53 -1.58
C GLU A 125 -2.02 -1.17 -2.78
N TYR A 126 -1.65 -1.68 -3.94
CA TYR A 126 -2.43 -1.70 -5.17
C TYR A 126 -1.86 -2.79 -6.09
N GLY A 127 -2.66 -3.29 -7.03
CA GLY A 127 -2.20 -4.27 -8.02
C GLY A 127 -3.27 -5.27 -8.46
N ALA A 128 -2.94 -6.11 -9.43
CA ALA A 128 -3.80 -7.17 -9.94
C ALA A 128 -3.05 -8.51 -9.91
N ASP A 129 -3.77 -9.62 -9.72
CA ASP A 129 -3.12 -10.92 -9.89
C ASP A 129 -2.80 -11.13 -11.38
N ALA A 130 -1.63 -11.71 -11.68
CA ALA A 130 -1.21 -12.08 -13.01
C ALA A 130 -0.53 -13.45 -12.99
N ALA A 131 -1.05 -14.38 -13.78
CA ALA A 131 -0.42 -15.67 -14.00
C ALA A 131 0.64 -15.54 -15.10
N PRO A 132 1.93 -15.86 -14.83
CA PRO A 132 2.96 -15.81 -15.86
C PRO A 132 2.59 -16.61 -17.10
N GLY A 133 2.75 -16.01 -18.28
CA GLY A 133 2.42 -16.64 -19.57
C GLY A 133 0.94 -16.61 -19.96
N PHE A 134 0.07 -16.00 -19.15
CA PHE A 134 -1.30 -15.70 -19.55
C PHE A 134 -1.32 -14.34 -20.25
N HIS A 135 -1.66 -14.36 -21.54
CA HIS A 135 -1.70 -13.18 -22.40
C HIS A 135 -3.05 -13.07 -23.10
N SER A 136 -3.56 -11.86 -23.26
CA SER A 136 -4.80 -11.62 -24.02
C SER A 136 -4.91 -10.18 -24.53
N ASP A 137 -5.52 -10.04 -25.70
CA ASP A 137 -5.99 -8.76 -26.24
C ASP A 137 -7.46 -8.95 -26.70
N PRO A 138 -8.43 -8.16 -26.18
CA PRO A 138 -8.26 -7.13 -25.16
C PRO A 138 -7.80 -7.71 -23.80
N PRO A 139 -7.10 -6.93 -22.95
CA PRO A 139 -6.61 -7.42 -21.66
C PRO A 139 -7.73 -7.87 -20.73
N VAL A 140 -7.58 -9.04 -20.11
CA VAL A 140 -8.55 -9.60 -19.16
C VAL A 140 -7.89 -9.92 -17.83
N MET A 141 -8.69 -9.98 -16.75
CA MET A 141 -8.17 -10.29 -15.42
C MET A 141 -7.27 -11.54 -15.44
N PHE A 142 -6.20 -11.51 -14.63
CA PHE A 142 -5.15 -12.54 -14.55
C PHE A 142 -4.11 -12.56 -15.69
N THR A 143 -4.23 -11.75 -16.74
CA THR A 143 -3.17 -11.62 -17.76
C THR A 143 -2.10 -10.59 -17.38
N GLU A 144 -0.92 -10.72 -17.97
CA GLU A 144 0.17 -9.76 -17.76
C GLU A 144 -0.20 -8.36 -18.30
N GLU A 145 -0.89 -8.28 -19.43
CA GLU A 145 -1.36 -7.01 -20.01
C GLU A 145 -2.35 -6.29 -19.08
N TYR A 146 -3.22 -7.05 -18.40
CA TYR A 146 -4.18 -6.46 -17.47
C TYR A 146 -3.47 -5.87 -16.26
N GLN A 147 -2.50 -6.60 -15.66
CA GLN A 147 -1.69 -6.06 -14.58
C GLN A 147 -0.95 -4.79 -15.02
N LYS A 148 -0.38 -4.78 -16.22
CA LYS A 148 0.26 -3.61 -16.83
C LYS A 148 -0.66 -2.39 -16.92
N LEU A 149 -1.90 -2.56 -17.41
CA LEU A 149 -2.84 -1.44 -17.52
C LEU A 149 -3.30 -0.94 -16.15
N VAL A 150 -3.61 -1.84 -15.20
CA VAL A 150 -3.92 -1.46 -13.82
C VAL A 150 -2.80 -0.58 -13.25
N LEU A 151 -1.54 -0.99 -13.38
CA LEU A 151 -0.41 -0.19 -12.88
C LEU A 151 -0.35 1.18 -13.53
N ARG A 152 -0.47 1.26 -14.85
CA ARG A 152 -0.43 2.52 -15.60
C ARG A 152 -1.54 3.48 -15.17
N ASP A 153 -2.75 3.00 -14.98
CA ASP A 153 -3.88 3.82 -14.55
C ASP A 153 -3.70 4.34 -13.12
N TYR A 154 -3.24 3.51 -12.18
CA TYR A 154 -2.87 3.96 -10.83
C TYR A 154 -1.75 5.02 -10.87
N HIS A 155 -0.69 4.75 -11.63
CA HIS A 155 0.47 5.63 -11.78
C HIS A 155 0.10 7.02 -12.32
N SER A 156 -0.87 7.09 -13.23
CA SER A 156 -1.36 8.36 -13.79
C SER A 156 -1.97 9.28 -12.73
N VAL A 157 -2.68 8.71 -11.75
CA VAL A 157 -3.27 9.47 -10.63
C VAL A 157 -2.20 9.81 -9.60
N PHE A 158 -1.27 8.89 -9.32
CA PHE A 158 -0.15 9.19 -8.44
C PHE A 158 0.67 10.37 -8.95
N ASP A 159 0.92 10.47 -10.26
CA ASP A 159 1.68 11.59 -10.83
C ASP A 159 0.99 12.95 -10.64
N GLN A 160 -0.34 12.97 -10.57
CA GLN A 160 -1.12 14.16 -10.26
C GLN A 160 -1.02 14.50 -8.76
N LYS A 161 -1.25 13.52 -7.88
CA LYS A 161 -1.38 13.77 -6.43
C LYS A 161 -0.06 13.79 -5.66
N ARG A 162 1.03 13.25 -6.23
CA ARG A 162 2.37 13.22 -5.59
C ARG A 162 3.03 14.59 -5.45
N LYS A 163 2.55 15.57 -6.22
CA LYS A 163 2.98 16.97 -6.13
C LYS A 163 2.23 17.75 -5.04
N LEU A 164 1.24 17.12 -4.39
CA LEU A 164 0.33 17.77 -3.45
C LEU A 164 0.44 17.15 -2.06
N TYR A 165 0.01 15.89 -1.89
CA TYR A 165 -0.12 15.26 -0.58
C TYR A 165 0.09 13.74 -0.56
N VAL A 166 0.23 13.10 -1.72
CA VAL A 166 0.62 11.69 -1.80
C VAL A 166 2.14 11.61 -1.71
N VAL A 167 2.67 10.91 -0.70
CA VAL A 167 4.11 10.88 -0.39
C VAL A 167 4.74 9.50 -0.56
N GLY A 168 3.97 8.50 -1.00
CA GLY A 168 4.48 7.16 -1.26
C GLY A 168 3.52 6.29 -2.07
N GLU A 169 4.10 5.37 -2.83
CA GLU A 169 3.40 4.33 -3.59
C GLU A 169 4.12 3.00 -3.38
N LEU A 170 3.41 2.00 -2.85
CA LEU A 170 3.95 0.68 -2.53
C LEU A 170 3.15 -0.38 -3.30
N ILE A 171 3.80 -0.99 -4.29
CA ILE A 171 3.20 -2.05 -5.10
C ILE A 171 2.90 -3.28 -4.25
N TRP A 172 1.71 -3.87 -4.43
CA TRP A 172 1.45 -5.21 -3.92
C TRP A 172 1.53 -6.23 -5.07
N ASN A 173 2.50 -7.14 -5.11
CA ASN A 173 3.60 -7.36 -4.15
C ASN A 173 4.94 -7.44 -4.88
N PHE A 174 6.05 -7.49 -4.13
CA PHE A 174 7.35 -7.80 -4.70
C PHE A 174 7.32 -9.13 -5.47
N ALA A 175 6.89 -10.22 -4.85
CA ALA A 175 6.86 -11.53 -5.50
C ALA A 175 5.62 -12.34 -5.15
N ASP A 176 5.26 -13.29 -6.00
CA ASP A 176 4.20 -14.26 -5.71
C ASP A 176 4.52 -15.04 -4.43
N PHE A 177 3.50 -15.27 -3.59
CA PHE A 177 3.66 -15.96 -2.30
C PHE A 177 2.50 -16.90 -2.00
N MET A 178 2.68 -17.80 -1.03
CA MET A 178 1.70 -18.82 -0.70
C MET A 178 0.61 -18.29 0.24
N THR A 179 -0.62 -18.74 0.04
CA THR A 179 -1.77 -18.43 0.91
C THR A 179 -2.48 -19.71 1.30
N THR A 180 -3.43 -19.64 2.23
CA THR A 180 -4.43 -20.69 2.41
C THR A 180 -5.18 -20.94 1.10
N GLN A 181 -5.72 -22.15 0.95
CA GLN A 181 -6.50 -22.52 -0.22
C GLN A 181 -7.83 -21.76 -0.25
N GLY A 182 -8.24 -21.33 -1.44
CA GLY A 182 -9.49 -20.66 -1.67
C GLY A 182 -9.72 -20.43 -3.15
N VAL A 183 -10.98 -20.25 -3.56
CA VAL A 183 -11.37 -20.10 -4.97
C VAL A 183 -10.78 -18.84 -5.63
N THR A 184 -10.39 -17.85 -4.83
CA THR A 184 -9.78 -16.58 -5.27
C THR A 184 -8.25 -16.59 -5.23
N ARG A 185 -7.62 -17.77 -5.06
CA ARG A 185 -6.16 -17.92 -4.90
C ARG A 185 -5.63 -19.02 -5.82
N MET A 186 -4.99 -18.61 -6.91
CA MET A 186 -4.36 -19.53 -7.86
C MET A 186 -3.00 -20.00 -7.34
N VAL A 187 -3.02 -21.04 -6.50
CA VAL A 187 -1.82 -21.59 -5.83
C VAL A 187 -1.05 -20.46 -5.10
N GLY A 188 -1.76 -19.77 -4.20
CA GLY A 188 -1.26 -18.58 -3.51
C GLY A 188 -1.74 -17.26 -4.11
N ASN A 189 -1.09 -16.17 -3.72
CA ASN A 189 -1.26 -14.84 -4.28
C ASN A 189 -0.35 -14.67 -5.51
N LYS A 190 -0.91 -14.13 -6.59
CA LYS A 190 -0.25 -13.96 -7.89
C LYS A 190 -0.11 -12.48 -8.30
N LYS A 191 -0.26 -11.56 -7.33
CA LYS A 191 -0.08 -10.11 -7.55
C LYS A 191 1.38 -9.69 -7.64
N GLY A 192 2.33 -10.60 -7.41
CA GLY A 192 3.75 -10.29 -7.48
C GLY A 192 4.13 -9.73 -8.85
N ILE A 193 4.96 -8.69 -8.87
CA ILE A 193 5.63 -8.24 -10.11
C ILE A 193 6.76 -9.21 -10.50
N PHE A 194 7.28 -9.97 -9.54
CA PHE A 194 8.13 -11.12 -9.76
C PHE A 194 7.36 -12.43 -9.49
N THR A 195 7.75 -13.49 -10.18
CA THR A 195 7.34 -14.85 -9.80
C THR A 195 7.90 -15.21 -8.43
N ARG A 196 7.40 -16.29 -7.83
CA ARG A 196 7.96 -16.83 -6.57
C ARG A 196 9.43 -17.22 -6.74
N GLN A 197 9.88 -17.55 -7.95
CA GLN A 197 11.26 -17.88 -8.31
C GLN A 197 12.09 -16.65 -8.71
N ARG A 198 11.59 -15.43 -8.44
CA ARG A 198 12.26 -14.14 -8.67
C ARG A 198 12.52 -13.85 -10.15
N GLN A 199 11.75 -14.44 -11.06
CA GLN A 199 11.77 -14.05 -12.47
C GLN A 199 10.81 -12.87 -12.68
N PRO A 200 11.21 -11.82 -13.42
CA PRO A 200 10.36 -10.66 -13.66
C PRO A 200 9.17 -11.01 -14.55
N LYS A 201 7.98 -10.52 -14.20
CA LYS A 201 6.83 -10.41 -15.12
C LYS A 201 6.92 -9.07 -15.87
N GLU A 202 6.05 -8.85 -16.85
CA GLU A 202 6.03 -7.58 -17.60
C GLU A 202 5.90 -6.34 -16.67
N ALA A 203 5.09 -6.45 -15.62
CA ALA A 203 4.89 -5.40 -14.63
C ALA A 203 6.16 -4.95 -13.90
N ALA A 204 7.16 -5.83 -13.73
CA ALA A 204 8.41 -5.47 -13.08
C ALA A 204 9.20 -4.43 -13.89
N PHE A 205 9.15 -4.51 -15.22
CA PHE A 205 9.82 -3.57 -16.11
C PHE A 205 9.15 -2.19 -16.08
N ILE A 206 7.81 -2.15 -16.04
CA ILE A 206 7.03 -0.91 -15.91
C ILE A 206 7.40 -0.19 -14.60
N LEU A 207 7.45 -0.93 -13.50
CA LEU A 207 7.77 -0.34 -12.20
C LEU A 207 9.22 0.13 -12.13
N LYS A 208 10.15 -0.63 -12.72
CA LYS A 208 11.57 -0.25 -12.83
C LYS A 208 11.71 1.08 -13.57
N GLU A 209 11.09 1.23 -14.75
CA GLU A 209 11.14 2.47 -15.54
C GLU A 209 10.57 3.64 -14.75
N ARG A 210 9.40 3.46 -14.11
CA ARG A 210 8.77 4.49 -13.29
C ARG A 210 9.67 4.94 -12.14
N TYR A 211 10.19 4.01 -11.35
CA TYR A 211 10.98 4.34 -10.17
C TYR A 211 12.28 5.06 -10.53
N TRP A 212 12.95 4.65 -11.62
CA TRP A 212 14.13 5.35 -12.10
C TRP A 212 13.82 6.75 -12.64
N ARG A 213 12.72 6.91 -13.38
CA ARG A 213 12.25 8.22 -13.87
C ARG A 213 11.99 9.16 -12.70
N LEU A 214 11.23 8.71 -11.70
CA LEU A 214 10.93 9.49 -10.50
C LEU A 214 12.19 9.85 -9.71
N ALA A 215 13.09 8.88 -9.51
CA ALA A 215 14.33 9.12 -8.77
C ALA A 215 15.23 10.15 -9.46
N ASN A 216 15.33 10.09 -10.80
CA ASN A 216 16.08 11.08 -11.60
C ASN A 216 15.48 12.49 -11.49
N GLU A 217 14.15 12.62 -11.43
CA GLU A 217 13.47 13.91 -11.25
C GLU A 217 13.72 14.54 -9.87
N THR A 218 13.94 13.74 -8.82
CA THR A 218 14.20 14.28 -7.47
C THR A 218 15.57 14.94 -7.30
N GLY A 219 16.52 14.72 -8.24
CA GLY A 219 17.86 15.32 -8.19
C GLY A 219 18.76 14.84 -7.05
N ARG A 220 18.31 13.87 -6.23
CA ARG A 220 19.07 13.35 -5.07
C ARG A 220 20.02 12.21 -5.42
N LEU A 221 19.91 11.66 -6.63
CA LEU A 221 20.82 10.62 -7.09
C LEU A 221 22.11 11.25 -7.63
N PRO A 222 23.29 10.75 -7.22
CA PRO A 222 24.56 11.12 -7.86
C PRO A 222 24.51 10.86 -9.37
N LEU A 223 25.22 11.68 -10.15
CA LEU A 223 25.22 11.61 -11.61
C LEU A 223 25.57 10.21 -12.16
N TRP A 224 26.43 9.46 -11.46
CA TRP A 224 26.84 8.10 -11.84
C TRP A 224 25.81 7.01 -11.52
N THR A 225 24.75 7.34 -10.77
CA THR A 225 23.67 6.41 -10.43
C THR A 225 22.44 6.62 -11.33
N LYS A 226 22.42 7.63 -12.21
CA LYS A 226 21.30 7.88 -13.11
C LYS A 226 21.14 6.72 -14.10
N TYR A 227 20.04 5.98 -14.00
CA TYR A 227 19.70 4.97 -14.99
C TYR A 227 19.22 5.66 -16.28
N PRO A 228 19.70 5.23 -17.46
CA PRO A 228 19.20 5.75 -18.73
C PRO A 228 17.76 5.28 -18.91
N CYS A 229 16.80 6.15 -18.60
CA CYS A 229 15.42 5.94 -19.01
C CYS A 229 15.34 6.20 -20.51
N SER A 230 14.77 5.27 -21.27
CA SER A 230 14.40 5.51 -22.67
C SER A 230 13.40 6.67 -22.73
N HIS A 231 13.73 7.67 -23.54
CA HIS A 231 12.90 8.84 -23.82
C HIS A 231 11.59 8.47 -24.51
#